data_AF-A0A919I8N3-F1
#
_entry.id   AF-A0A919I8N3-F1
#
_cell.length_a   1.000
_cell.length_b   1.000
_cell.length_c   1.000
_cell.angle_alpha   90.00
_cell.angle_beta   90.00
_cell.angle_gamma   90.00
#
_symmetry.space_group_name_H-M   'P 1'
#
loop_
_entity.id
_entity.type
_entity.pdbx_description
1 polymer ?
#
loop_
_entity_poly.entity_id
_entity_poly.type
_entity_poly.pdbx_seq_one_letter_code
_entity_poly.pdbx_strand_id
1 'polypeptide(L)'
;MKPQSKLFSLALLFILAIGQCVAQVTTPRTPSPAAVASQTVGISTITVKYSRPAVKNRKVWGELVPYGWNVQAFGAGNSAPWRAGANENTVITFSHDAKIQGTNVPAGTYGLFFVINQDNSGEVILSKNSRSWGSFFYNEAEDQMRAKIQIRDVAASAELLTYDFINLTKNSAELVLNWEKKQFPVKVEFAVDDIVMTNAKEELRGPVGFNAQGFISAARYSLNNNVDLEQGLKWIDQALAQGPNNFNALNVKSGILTKMGKPAEAEKMMKDAVAQASENDVNTYAYTLMGQGQNDKAIEFFLTNTQRFPKSANAWDSLGEGYATKGDKDNAIKSFKKSLSLNPPANVKANSEKFLKQFGAI
;
A
#
# COMPACT_ATOMS: atom_id res chain seq x y z
N MET A 1 33.17 65.34 54.98
CA MET A 1 33.54 63.94 54.64
C MET A 1 32.58 62.97 55.34
N LYS A 2 31.68 62.34 54.57
CA LYS A 2 31.25 60.92 54.66
C LYS A 2 30.17 60.67 53.57
N PRO A 3 30.12 59.47 52.97
CA PRO A 3 29.55 59.24 51.63
C PRO A 3 28.07 58.82 51.67
N GLN A 4 27.33 59.13 50.60
CA GLN A 4 26.01 58.56 50.33
C GLN A 4 26.11 57.45 49.28
N SER A 5 25.55 56.29 49.62
CA SER A 5 25.46 55.08 48.82
C SER A 5 24.40 55.23 47.72
N LYS A 6 24.76 54.76 46.52
CA LYS A 6 23.83 54.51 45.40
C LYS A 6 23.13 53.17 45.61
N LEU A 7 21.82 53.11 45.40
CA LEU A 7 21.14 51.86 45.05
C LEU A 7 20.24 52.08 43.82
N PHE A 8 20.43 51.20 42.87
CA PHE A 8 19.71 51.06 41.60
C PHE A 8 18.25 50.66 41.81
N SER A 9 17.35 51.12 40.94
CA SER A 9 16.07 50.43 40.68
C SER A 9 15.76 50.49 39.20
N LEU A 10 15.59 49.28 38.66
CA LEU A 10 15.43 48.90 37.26
C LEU A 10 13.93 48.99 36.91
N ALA A 11 13.55 49.87 35.99
CA ALA A 11 12.18 49.95 35.47
C ALA A 11 12.10 49.21 34.13
N LEU A 12 11.45 48.04 34.14
CA LEU A 12 11.21 47.17 33.01
C LEU A 12 10.04 47.72 32.17
N LEU A 13 10.32 48.23 30.96
CA LEU A 13 9.28 48.65 30.01
C LEU A 13 8.71 47.42 29.28
N PHE A 14 7.47 47.06 29.58
CA PHE A 14 6.70 46.05 28.84
C PHE A 14 5.99 46.75 27.66
N ILE A 15 6.47 46.57 26.44
CA ILE A 15 5.78 47.02 25.22
C ILE A 15 4.81 45.91 24.81
N LEU A 16 3.52 46.11 25.07
CA LEU A 16 2.44 45.27 24.54
C LEU A 16 2.27 45.56 23.04
N ALA A 17 2.79 44.67 22.19
CA ALA A 17 2.46 44.68 20.76
C ALA A 17 1.04 44.12 20.57
N ILE A 18 0.06 45.02 20.43
CA ILE A 18 -1.30 44.64 20.04
C ILE A 18 -1.28 44.32 18.55
N GLY A 19 -1.12 43.04 18.21
CA GLY A 19 -1.32 42.56 16.85
C GLY A 19 -2.79 42.71 16.48
N GLN A 20 -3.12 43.63 15.58
CA GLN A 20 -4.45 43.68 14.99
C GLN A 20 -4.64 42.49 14.05
N CYS A 21 -5.26 41.43 14.58
CA CYS A 21 -5.89 40.40 13.75
C CYS A 21 -7.10 41.04 13.07
N VAL A 22 -7.01 41.26 11.76
CA VAL A 22 -8.20 41.57 10.96
C VAL A 22 -9.00 40.29 10.83
N ALA A 23 -9.90 40.04 11.78
CA ALA A 23 -10.84 38.93 11.73
C ALA A 23 -12.00 39.29 10.79
N GLN A 24 -11.79 39.18 9.48
CA GLN A 24 -12.91 39.05 8.56
C GLN A 24 -13.52 37.65 8.71
N VAL A 25 -14.85 37.55 8.63
CA VAL A 25 -15.54 36.25 8.59
C VAL A 25 -15.08 35.50 7.34
N THR A 26 -14.47 34.33 7.52
CA THR A 26 -14.16 33.42 6.42
C THR A 26 -15.47 33.00 5.76
N THR A 27 -15.72 33.48 4.54
CA THR A 27 -16.89 33.10 3.74
C THR A 27 -16.57 31.92 2.83
N PRO A 28 -17.56 31.08 2.47
CA PRO A 28 -17.34 29.96 1.55
C PRO A 28 -16.80 30.43 0.20
N ARG A 29 -15.88 29.64 -0.38
CA ARG A 29 -15.37 29.87 -1.73
C ARG A 29 -16.47 29.60 -2.76
N THR A 30 -17.14 30.65 -3.20
CA THR A 30 -18.06 30.64 -4.36
C THR A 30 -17.61 31.74 -5.33
N PRO A 31 -17.27 31.45 -6.61
CA PRO A 31 -17.36 30.19 -7.36
C PRO A 31 -16.11 29.27 -7.32
N SER A 32 -16.31 27.99 -7.71
CA SER A 32 -15.29 26.92 -7.80
C SER A 32 -14.69 26.49 -6.45
N PRO A 33 -15.45 25.73 -5.63
CA PRO A 33 -14.98 25.28 -4.33
C PRO A 33 -13.73 24.41 -4.44
N ALA A 34 -12.87 24.48 -3.42
CA ALA A 34 -11.68 23.63 -3.32
C ALA A 34 -12.07 22.18 -2.99
N ALA A 35 -11.27 21.22 -3.47
CA ALA A 35 -11.40 19.81 -3.18
C ALA A 35 -10.05 19.10 -3.23
N VAL A 36 -10.03 17.89 -2.66
CA VAL A 36 -8.87 17.02 -2.63
C VAL A 36 -9.30 15.61 -3.02
N ALA A 37 -8.55 14.98 -3.92
CA ALA A 37 -8.61 13.55 -4.19
C ALA A 37 -7.30 12.90 -3.76
N SER A 38 -7.35 11.72 -3.15
CA SER A 38 -6.15 11.02 -2.69
C SER A 38 -6.28 9.52 -2.87
N GLN A 39 -5.17 8.87 -3.21
CA GLN A 39 -5.10 7.42 -3.36
C GLN A 39 -3.73 6.89 -2.92
N THR A 40 -3.75 5.78 -2.17
CA THR A 40 -2.54 5.04 -1.82
C THR A 40 -2.40 3.79 -2.68
N VAL A 41 -1.22 3.59 -3.27
CA VAL A 41 -0.80 2.41 -4.04
C VAL A 41 0.44 1.83 -3.36
N GLY A 42 0.35 0.62 -2.84
CA GLY A 42 1.37 0.09 -1.92
C GLY A 42 1.44 0.94 -0.65
N ILE A 43 2.59 1.57 -0.40
CA ILE A 43 2.78 2.56 0.68
C ILE A 43 3.02 3.98 0.13
N SER A 44 2.77 4.20 -1.16
CA SER A 44 2.93 5.48 -1.85
C SER A 44 1.59 6.16 -2.05
N THR A 45 1.52 7.46 -1.81
CA THR A 45 0.29 8.24 -1.88
C THR A 45 0.37 9.27 -2.99
N ILE A 46 -0.70 9.37 -3.77
CA ILE A 46 -0.95 10.42 -4.75
C ILE A 46 -2.02 11.33 -4.16
N THR A 47 -1.80 12.63 -4.16
CA THR A 47 -2.80 13.62 -3.72
C THR A 47 -2.97 14.71 -4.76
N VAL A 48 -4.21 14.98 -5.17
CA VAL A 48 -4.56 16.07 -6.08
C VAL A 48 -5.39 17.10 -5.33
N LYS A 49 -4.89 18.33 -5.21
CA LYS A 49 -5.60 19.49 -4.65
C LYS A 49 -6.00 20.41 -5.79
N TYR A 50 -7.28 20.78 -5.85
CA TYR A 50 -7.85 21.47 -7.01
C TYR A 50 -9.06 22.32 -6.64
N SER A 51 -9.44 23.24 -7.52
CA SER A 51 -10.74 23.93 -7.46
C SER A 51 -11.66 23.42 -8.56
N ARG A 52 -12.95 23.26 -8.24
CA ARG A 52 -13.93 22.52 -9.06
C ARG A 52 -14.89 23.45 -9.80
N PRO A 53 -14.59 23.91 -11.03
CA PRO A 53 -15.55 24.67 -11.81
C PRO A 53 -16.77 23.79 -12.21
N ALA A 54 -17.92 24.45 -12.35
CA ALA A 54 -19.16 23.85 -12.83
C ALA A 54 -19.34 24.11 -14.33
N VAL A 55 -20.01 23.23 -15.09
CA VAL A 55 -20.31 23.47 -16.52
C VAL A 55 -21.24 24.67 -16.68
N LYS A 56 -22.35 24.72 -15.92
CA LYS A 56 -23.36 25.80 -15.94
C LYS A 56 -23.93 26.13 -17.33
N ASN A 57 -24.27 25.10 -18.11
CA ASN A 57 -24.78 25.24 -19.49
C ASN A 57 -23.83 25.98 -20.46
N ARG A 58 -22.55 26.13 -20.11
CA ARG A 58 -21.53 26.73 -20.98
C ARG A 58 -20.92 25.67 -21.87
N LYS A 59 -20.48 26.08 -23.06
CA LYS A 59 -19.63 25.24 -23.90
C LYS A 59 -18.23 25.17 -23.29
N VAL A 60 -17.87 23.99 -22.78
CA VAL A 60 -16.59 23.79 -22.09
C VAL A 60 -15.46 23.74 -23.10
N TRP A 61 -15.55 22.84 -24.08
CA TRP A 61 -14.44 22.53 -24.98
C TRP A 61 -14.44 23.41 -26.23
N GLY A 62 -13.29 24.00 -26.53
CA GLY A 62 -13.10 24.94 -27.63
C GLY A 62 -13.52 26.39 -27.30
N GLU A 63 -14.07 26.64 -26.11
CA GLU A 63 -14.44 27.99 -25.65
C GLU A 63 -13.88 28.27 -24.25
N LEU A 64 -14.46 27.67 -23.20
CA LEU A 64 -13.97 27.87 -21.84
C LEU A 64 -12.57 27.25 -21.61
N VAL A 65 -12.37 26.06 -22.17
CA VAL A 65 -11.09 25.39 -22.32
C VAL A 65 -10.81 25.35 -23.82
N PRO A 66 -9.99 26.28 -24.34
CA PRO A 66 -9.64 26.25 -25.75
C PRO A 66 -8.78 25.03 -26.05
N TYR A 67 -8.86 24.55 -27.29
CA TYR A 67 -8.06 23.41 -27.74
C TYR A 67 -6.60 23.81 -27.90
N GLY A 68 -5.70 22.85 -27.68
CA GLY A 68 -4.26 23.04 -27.77
C GLY A 68 -3.69 23.95 -26.69
N TRP A 69 -2.51 24.47 -26.99
CA TRP A 69 -1.82 25.46 -26.19
C TRP A 69 -2.36 26.86 -26.49
N ASN A 70 -2.53 27.69 -25.46
CA ASN A 70 -3.20 28.99 -25.61
C ASN A 70 -2.48 30.11 -24.87
N VAL A 71 -2.36 31.27 -25.53
CA VAL A 71 -1.83 32.49 -24.92
C VAL A 71 -2.89 33.06 -23.98
N GLN A 72 -2.52 33.23 -22.71
CA GLN A 72 -3.41 33.80 -21.72
C GLN A 72 -3.53 35.31 -21.92
N ALA A 73 -4.73 35.87 -21.73
CA ALA A 73 -4.99 37.30 -21.87
C ALA A 73 -4.29 38.17 -20.80
N PHE A 74 -3.72 37.55 -19.78
CA PHE A 74 -3.00 38.18 -18.68
C PHE A 74 -1.75 37.33 -18.34
N GLY A 75 -0.81 37.86 -17.57
CA GLY A 75 0.37 37.09 -17.11
C GLY A 75 1.57 37.18 -18.06
N ALA A 76 2.36 36.11 -18.13
CA ALA A 76 3.65 36.05 -18.83
C ALA A 76 3.53 36.16 -20.37
N GLY A 77 2.32 36.13 -20.92
CA GLY A 77 2.06 36.35 -22.35
C GLY A 77 2.54 35.25 -23.29
N ASN A 78 3.07 34.14 -22.75
CA ASN A 78 3.42 32.96 -23.50
C ASN A 78 2.23 32.00 -23.66
N SER A 79 2.38 31.07 -24.60
CA SER A 79 1.42 29.97 -24.75
C SER A 79 1.51 29.02 -23.57
N ALA A 80 0.37 28.58 -23.06
CA ALA A 80 0.28 27.75 -21.87
C ALA A 80 -0.79 26.65 -21.99
N PRO A 81 -0.61 25.51 -21.29
CA PRO A 81 -1.61 24.46 -21.21
C PRO A 81 -2.74 24.83 -20.23
N TRP A 82 -3.82 24.07 -20.24
CA TRP A 82 -4.94 24.28 -19.31
C TRP A 82 -4.60 23.81 -17.90
N ARG A 83 -4.80 24.67 -16.89
CA ARG A 83 -4.59 24.41 -15.44
C ARG A 83 -5.44 23.28 -14.85
N ALA A 84 -6.28 22.63 -15.64
CA ALA A 84 -7.04 21.46 -15.23
C ALA A 84 -7.95 21.68 -13.99
N GLY A 85 -8.48 22.90 -13.85
CA GLY A 85 -9.18 23.37 -12.65
C GLY A 85 -9.52 24.86 -12.73
N ALA A 86 -9.71 25.50 -11.57
CA ALA A 86 -9.99 26.93 -11.45
C ALA A 86 -9.08 27.60 -10.40
N ASN A 87 -8.95 28.92 -10.51
CA ASN A 87 -8.16 29.76 -9.61
C ASN A 87 -6.66 29.42 -9.66
N GLU A 88 -6.08 28.93 -8.56
CA GLU A 88 -4.69 28.48 -8.49
C GLU A 88 -4.44 27.21 -9.32
N ASN A 89 -3.17 26.84 -9.47
CA ASN A 89 -2.80 25.56 -10.07
C ASN A 89 -3.57 24.40 -9.43
N THR A 90 -4.00 23.46 -10.26
CA THR A 90 -4.21 22.11 -9.74
C THR A 90 -2.85 21.56 -9.34
N VAL A 91 -2.75 21.04 -8.12
CA VAL A 91 -1.50 20.56 -7.55
C VAL A 91 -1.58 19.07 -7.34
N ILE A 92 -0.61 18.33 -7.85
CA ILE A 92 -0.44 16.90 -7.61
C ILE A 92 0.83 16.65 -6.79
N THR A 93 0.71 15.80 -5.78
CA THR A 93 1.81 15.40 -4.89
C THR A 93 1.97 13.89 -4.91
N PHE A 94 3.22 13.43 -5.00
CA PHE A 94 3.60 12.03 -4.88
C PHE A 94 4.51 11.87 -3.66
N SER A 95 4.20 10.91 -2.78
CA SER A 95 5.03 10.66 -1.59
C SER A 95 6.33 9.90 -1.88
N HIS A 96 6.41 9.25 -3.04
CA HIS A 96 7.58 8.51 -3.52
C HIS A 96 7.77 8.77 -5.02
N ASP A 97 8.93 8.41 -5.54
CA ASP A 97 9.21 8.42 -6.98
C ASP A 97 8.17 7.56 -7.72
N ALA A 98 7.65 8.09 -8.81
CA ALA A 98 6.57 7.50 -9.59
C ALA A 98 6.95 7.43 -11.07
N LYS A 99 6.18 6.64 -11.82
CA LYS A 99 6.19 6.65 -13.28
C LYS A 99 4.83 7.13 -13.78
N ILE A 100 4.82 8.23 -14.53
CA ILE A 100 3.62 8.88 -15.06
C ILE A 100 3.61 8.69 -16.57
N GLN A 101 2.63 7.94 -17.08
CA GLN A 101 2.57 7.56 -18.50
C GLN A 101 3.92 7.04 -19.06
N GLY A 102 4.62 6.23 -18.27
CA GLY A 102 5.92 5.67 -18.68
C GLY A 102 7.15 6.55 -18.37
N THR A 103 6.98 7.80 -17.91
CA THR A 103 8.07 8.73 -17.59
C THR A 103 8.36 8.78 -16.10
N ASN A 104 9.64 8.68 -15.72
CA ASN A 104 10.04 8.76 -14.30
C ASN A 104 9.86 10.18 -13.75
N VAL A 105 9.27 10.27 -12.57
CA VAL A 105 8.97 11.51 -11.86
C VAL A 105 9.38 11.34 -10.40
N PRO A 106 10.32 12.15 -9.88
CA PRO A 106 10.70 12.07 -8.47
C PRO A 106 9.52 12.35 -7.53
N ALA A 107 9.64 11.90 -6.28
CA ALA A 107 8.75 12.30 -5.20
C ALA A 107 8.74 13.83 -5.09
N GLY A 108 7.56 14.42 -4.91
CA GLY A 108 7.46 15.88 -4.94
C GLY A 108 6.05 16.39 -5.16
N THR A 109 5.96 17.71 -5.27
CA THR A 109 4.72 18.44 -5.53
C THR A 109 4.86 19.24 -6.81
N TYR A 110 3.88 19.11 -7.69
CA TYR A 110 3.91 19.63 -9.05
C TYR A 110 2.60 20.34 -9.39
N GLY A 111 2.67 21.36 -10.26
CA GLY A 111 1.49 21.87 -10.95
C GLY A 111 1.06 20.89 -12.03
N LEU A 112 -0.22 20.50 -12.04
CA LEU A 112 -0.82 19.59 -13.00
C LEU A 112 -1.56 20.38 -14.09
N PHE A 113 -1.18 20.13 -15.34
CA PHE A 113 -1.81 20.75 -16.50
C PHE A 113 -2.18 19.69 -17.53
N PHE A 114 -3.17 20.03 -18.36
CA PHE A 114 -3.55 19.23 -19.53
C PHE A 114 -3.63 20.07 -20.79
N VAL A 115 -3.41 19.39 -21.91
CA VAL A 115 -3.74 19.88 -23.25
C VAL A 115 -4.79 18.93 -23.83
N ILE A 116 -5.78 19.49 -24.52
CA ILE A 116 -6.78 18.73 -25.27
C ILE A 116 -6.84 19.28 -26.69
N ASN A 117 -6.81 18.41 -27.68
CA ASN A 117 -7.01 18.72 -29.09
C ASN A 117 -8.40 18.29 -29.55
N GLN A 118 -8.81 18.73 -30.74
CA GLN A 118 -10.14 18.44 -31.29
C GLN A 118 -10.41 16.95 -31.52
N ASP A 119 -9.36 16.17 -31.77
CA ASP A 119 -9.41 14.72 -32.00
C ASP A 119 -9.29 13.90 -30.69
N ASN A 120 -9.46 14.55 -29.53
CA ASN A 120 -9.24 13.98 -28.21
C ASN A 120 -7.81 13.50 -27.92
N SER A 121 -6.84 13.78 -28.80
CA SER A 121 -5.43 13.67 -28.41
C SER A 121 -5.09 14.79 -27.42
N GLY A 122 -4.10 14.57 -26.57
CA GLY A 122 -3.72 15.57 -25.59
C GLY A 122 -2.42 15.25 -24.88
N GLU A 123 -2.14 16.05 -23.85
CA GLU A 123 -0.95 15.93 -23.04
C GLU A 123 -1.30 16.06 -21.56
N VAL A 124 -0.60 15.30 -20.71
CA VAL A 124 -0.47 15.58 -19.28
C VAL A 124 0.89 16.20 -19.05
N ILE A 125 0.93 17.25 -18.22
CA ILE A 125 2.14 18.02 -17.94
C ILE A 125 2.26 18.21 -16.43
N LEU A 126 3.44 17.94 -15.89
CA LEU A 126 3.79 18.26 -14.51
C LEU A 126 4.86 19.35 -14.50
N SER A 127 4.52 20.50 -13.93
CA SER A 127 5.47 21.61 -13.73
C SER A 127 6.01 21.61 -12.30
N LYS A 128 7.30 21.91 -12.13
CA LYS A 128 7.93 22.13 -10.81
C LYS A 128 7.35 23.35 -10.09
N ASN A 129 6.65 24.24 -10.80
CA ASN A 129 5.94 25.36 -10.21
C ASN A 129 4.49 24.99 -9.85
N SER A 130 4.26 24.74 -8.56
CA SER A 130 2.96 24.34 -8.02
C SER A 130 2.21 25.47 -7.29
N ARG A 131 2.68 26.72 -7.37
CA ARG A 131 2.16 27.84 -6.55
C ARG A 131 1.53 28.96 -7.36
N SER A 132 1.70 28.94 -8.67
CA SER A 132 1.16 29.98 -9.56
C SER A 132 -0.36 30.01 -9.58
N TRP A 133 -0.89 31.19 -9.91
CA TRP A 133 -2.30 31.35 -10.23
C TRP A 133 -2.55 30.78 -11.62
N GLY A 134 -3.06 29.54 -11.68
CA GLY A 134 -3.37 28.85 -12.92
C GLY A 134 -2.23 28.87 -13.95
N SER A 135 -2.58 28.95 -15.22
CA SER A 135 -1.60 28.88 -16.32
C SER A 135 -0.93 30.22 -16.68
N PHE A 136 -1.23 31.31 -15.98
CA PHE A 136 -0.84 32.66 -16.40
C PHE A 136 0.67 32.93 -16.35
N PHE A 137 1.41 32.18 -15.52
CA PHE A 137 2.86 32.28 -15.38
C PHE A 137 3.53 30.94 -15.69
N TYR A 138 2.87 30.12 -16.49
CA TYR A 138 3.41 28.83 -16.89
C TYR A 138 4.73 29.03 -17.65
N ASN A 139 5.74 28.20 -17.38
CA ASN A 139 7.01 28.23 -18.07
C ASN A 139 7.43 26.80 -18.44
N GLU A 140 7.62 26.54 -19.72
CA GLU A 140 8.01 25.24 -20.25
C GLU A 140 9.34 24.72 -19.66
N ALA A 141 10.27 25.62 -19.33
CA ALA A 141 11.54 25.26 -18.71
C ALA A 141 11.39 24.72 -17.27
N GLU A 142 10.23 24.92 -16.65
CA GLU A 142 9.92 24.42 -15.30
C GLU A 142 9.29 23.02 -15.33
N ASP A 143 9.07 22.42 -16.50
CA ASP A 143 8.45 21.11 -16.56
C ASP A 143 9.34 20.01 -15.98
N GLN A 144 8.72 19.19 -15.14
CA GLN A 144 9.28 17.91 -14.72
C GLN A 144 9.05 16.86 -15.80
N MET A 145 7.88 16.84 -16.43
CA MET A 145 7.57 15.94 -17.53
C MET A 145 6.39 16.43 -18.36
N ARG A 146 6.32 15.92 -19.60
CA ARG A 146 5.12 15.89 -20.45
C ARG A 146 4.94 14.48 -20.99
N ALA A 147 3.70 14.05 -21.16
CA ALA A 147 3.39 12.81 -21.87
C ALA A 147 2.07 12.92 -22.63
N LYS A 148 1.99 12.22 -23.76
CA LYS A 148 0.76 12.14 -24.55
C LYS A 148 -0.29 11.31 -23.82
N ILE A 149 -1.54 11.73 -23.91
CA ILE A 149 -2.71 11.00 -23.42
C ILE A 149 -3.80 10.99 -24.48
N GLN A 150 -4.70 10.00 -24.36
CA GLN A 150 -5.93 9.95 -25.15
C GLN A 150 -7.11 10.25 -24.23
N ILE A 151 -7.78 11.38 -24.47
CA ILE A 151 -9.00 11.75 -23.74
C ILE A 151 -10.14 10.83 -24.20
N ARG A 152 -10.98 10.42 -23.24
CA ARG A 152 -12.15 9.56 -23.47
C ARG A 152 -13.42 10.41 -23.45
N ASP A 153 -14.33 10.14 -24.37
CA ASP A 153 -15.72 10.56 -24.25
C ASP A 153 -16.48 9.61 -23.33
N VAL A 154 -17.25 10.16 -22.40
CA VAL A 154 -18.08 9.41 -21.44
C VAL A 154 -19.55 9.81 -21.59
N ALA A 155 -20.45 8.83 -21.43
CA ALA A 155 -21.88 9.05 -21.64
C ALA A 155 -22.49 9.97 -20.56
N ALA A 156 -22.08 9.78 -19.31
CA ALA A 156 -22.52 10.59 -18.17
C ALA A 156 -21.74 11.90 -18.12
N SER A 157 -22.45 13.03 -18.04
CA SER A 157 -21.83 14.34 -17.90
C SER A 157 -21.54 14.65 -16.42
N ALA A 158 -20.31 15.07 -16.12
CA ALA A 158 -19.92 15.58 -14.81
C ALA A 158 -20.13 17.10 -14.74
N GLU A 159 -21.14 17.55 -13.99
CA GLU A 159 -21.42 19.00 -13.83
C GLU A 159 -20.27 19.74 -13.15
N LEU A 160 -19.67 19.15 -12.12
CA LEU A 160 -18.50 19.69 -11.43
C LEU A 160 -17.26 18.90 -11.86
N LEU A 161 -16.17 19.61 -12.21
CA LEU A 161 -14.87 18.97 -12.45
C LEU A 161 -14.47 18.14 -11.22
N THR A 162 -14.06 16.91 -11.44
CA THR A 162 -13.61 15.95 -10.41
C THR A 162 -12.30 15.33 -10.79
N TYR A 163 -11.54 14.91 -9.78
CA TYR A 163 -10.48 13.92 -9.91
C TYR A 163 -10.86 12.68 -9.13
N ASP A 164 -10.56 11.52 -9.70
CA ASP A 164 -10.76 10.20 -9.09
C ASP A 164 -9.64 9.24 -9.50
N PHE A 165 -9.57 8.07 -8.86
CA PHE A 165 -8.61 7.02 -9.17
C PHE A 165 -9.34 5.72 -9.50
N ILE A 166 -9.08 5.18 -10.68
CA ILE A 166 -9.68 3.94 -11.17
C ILE A 166 -8.60 2.91 -11.55
N ASN A 167 -9.01 1.69 -11.89
CA ASN A 167 -8.11 0.64 -12.38
C ASN A 167 -6.92 0.34 -11.44
N LEU A 168 -7.21 0.25 -10.14
CA LEU A 168 -6.20 0.00 -9.11
C LEU A 168 -5.61 -1.41 -9.22
N THR A 169 -4.30 -1.49 -9.09
CA THR A 169 -3.54 -2.74 -9.02
C THR A 169 -2.57 -2.68 -7.84
N LYS A 170 -1.74 -3.72 -7.67
CA LYS A 170 -0.66 -3.74 -6.67
C LYS A 170 0.29 -2.53 -6.81
N ASN A 171 0.60 -2.11 -8.04
CA ASN A 171 1.69 -1.17 -8.33
C ASN A 171 1.25 0.07 -9.10
N SER A 172 -0.03 0.21 -9.46
CA SER A 172 -0.49 1.33 -10.25
C SER A 172 -1.95 1.71 -9.99
N ALA A 173 -2.29 2.93 -10.37
CA ALA A 173 -3.65 3.43 -10.48
C ALA A 173 -3.75 4.34 -11.72
N GLU A 174 -4.96 4.52 -12.24
CA GLU A 174 -5.25 5.50 -13.29
C GLU A 174 -5.95 6.71 -12.66
N LEU A 175 -5.24 7.84 -12.58
CA LEU A 175 -5.83 9.13 -12.23
C LEU A 175 -6.73 9.57 -13.38
N VAL A 176 -7.96 9.97 -13.07
CA VAL A 176 -8.90 10.50 -14.05
C VAL A 176 -9.42 11.86 -13.63
N LEU A 177 -9.30 12.85 -14.51
CA LEU A 177 -10.10 14.07 -14.45
C LEU A 177 -11.42 13.81 -15.18
N ASN A 178 -12.58 14.03 -14.54
CA ASN A 178 -13.88 14.01 -15.21
C ASN A 178 -14.52 15.41 -15.17
N TRP A 179 -14.90 15.93 -16.33
CA TRP A 179 -15.66 17.18 -16.43
C TRP A 179 -16.47 17.20 -17.72
N GLU A 180 -17.73 17.62 -17.64
CA GLU A 180 -18.68 17.43 -18.75
C GLU A 180 -18.63 15.96 -19.22
N LYS A 181 -18.55 15.68 -20.51
CA LYS A 181 -18.52 14.34 -21.10
C LYS A 181 -17.09 13.91 -21.44
N LYS A 182 -16.06 14.54 -20.87
CA LYS A 182 -14.65 14.16 -21.09
C LYS A 182 -14.02 13.58 -19.84
N GLN A 183 -13.20 12.56 -20.05
CA GLN A 183 -12.35 11.94 -19.04
C GLN A 183 -10.88 11.95 -19.49
N PHE A 184 -9.97 12.41 -18.63
CA PHE A 184 -8.54 12.50 -18.92
C PHE A 184 -7.78 11.44 -18.10
N PRO A 185 -7.49 10.27 -18.67
CA PRO A 185 -6.79 9.20 -17.98
C PRO A 185 -5.27 9.42 -17.95
N VAL A 186 -4.67 9.24 -16.77
CA VAL A 186 -3.23 9.30 -16.53
C VAL A 186 -2.81 8.10 -15.69
N LYS A 187 -2.06 7.18 -16.29
CA LYS A 187 -1.49 6.04 -15.55
C LYS A 187 -0.36 6.51 -14.64
N VAL A 188 -0.45 6.13 -13.37
CA VAL A 188 0.57 6.36 -12.34
C VAL A 188 1.02 5.02 -11.77
N GLU A 189 2.32 4.78 -11.76
CA GLU A 189 2.92 3.53 -11.28
C GLU A 189 3.99 3.80 -10.23
N PHE A 190 4.13 2.90 -9.27
CA PHE A 190 5.18 2.94 -8.24
C PHE A 190 5.96 1.63 -8.24
N ALA A 191 7.27 1.71 -7.98
CA ALA A 191 8.11 0.54 -7.73
C ALA A 191 7.85 0.01 -6.30
N VAL A 192 6.63 -0.50 -6.06
CA VAL A 192 6.12 -0.81 -4.71
C VAL A 192 7.03 -1.76 -3.95
N ASP A 193 7.54 -2.81 -4.59
CA ASP A 193 8.40 -3.79 -3.92
C ASP A 193 9.72 -3.13 -3.45
N ASP A 194 10.36 -2.32 -4.30
CA ASP A 194 11.60 -1.60 -3.95
C ASP A 194 11.37 -0.56 -2.84
N ILE A 195 10.23 0.14 -2.90
CA ILE A 195 9.83 1.14 -1.91
C ILE A 195 9.61 0.46 -0.54
N VAL A 196 8.87 -0.65 -0.49
CA VAL A 196 8.62 -1.37 0.76
C VAL A 196 9.92 -1.97 1.31
N MET A 197 10.77 -2.54 0.46
CA MET A 197 12.05 -3.10 0.88
C MET A 197 12.98 -2.02 1.45
N THR A 198 13.01 -0.84 0.84
CA THR A 198 13.79 0.31 1.34
C THR A 198 13.23 0.83 2.66
N ASN A 199 11.90 1.01 2.76
CA ASN A 199 11.25 1.44 3.99
C ASN A 199 11.51 0.46 5.15
N ALA A 200 11.40 -0.85 4.90
CA ALA A 200 11.70 -1.87 5.89
C ALA A 200 13.17 -1.82 6.36
N LYS A 201 14.13 -1.59 5.45
CA LYS A 201 15.55 -1.42 5.81
C LYS A 201 15.74 -0.26 6.79
N GLU A 202 15.06 0.86 6.59
CA GLU A 202 15.17 2.02 7.48
C GLU A 202 14.40 1.84 8.79
N GLU A 203 13.17 1.32 8.77
CA GLU A 203 12.38 1.08 9.99
C GLU A 203 13.06 0.10 10.95
N LEU A 204 13.70 -0.94 10.41
CA LEU A 204 14.45 -1.93 11.20
C LEU A 204 15.72 -1.37 11.86
N ARG A 205 16.13 -0.14 11.53
CA ARG A 205 17.20 0.57 12.24
C ARG A 205 16.68 1.37 13.44
N GLY A 206 15.36 1.49 13.58
CA GLY A 206 14.68 2.18 14.68
C GLY A 206 14.01 1.23 15.69
N PRO A 207 13.00 1.70 16.43
CA PRO A 207 12.29 0.92 17.45
C PRO A 207 11.79 -0.45 16.98
N VAL A 208 11.39 -0.56 15.70
CA VAL A 208 10.89 -1.80 15.08
C VAL A 208 11.97 -2.89 15.06
N GLY A 209 13.26 -2.52 14.93
CA GLY A 209 14.39 -3.43 14.93
C GLY A 209 14.74 -4.05 16.29
N PHE A 210 14.23 -3.51 17.40
CA PHE A 210 14.45 -4.13 18.72
C PHE A 210 13.51 -5.30 18.99
N ASN A 211 12.60 -5.62 18.07
CA ASN A 211 11.69 -6.74 18.17
C ASN A 211 11.84 -7.68 16.95
N ALA A 212 12.01 -8.98 17.21
CA ALA A 212 12.07 -10.02 16.19
C ALA A 212 10.89 -9.97 15.20
N GLN A 213 9.71 -9.51 15.63
CA GLN A 213 8.52 -9.40 14.79
C GLN A 213 8.70 -8.43 13.62
N GLY A 214 9.47 -7.36 13.78
CA GLY A 214 9.78 -6.44 12.68
C GLY A 214 10.54 -7.15 11.56
N PHE A 215 11.60 -7.85 11.92
CA PHE A 215 12.40 -8.65 10.99
C PHE A 215 11.59 -9.78 10.34
N ILE A 216 10.73 -10.46 11.11
CA ILE A 216 9.84 -11.51 10.58
C ILE A 216 8.88 -10.92 9.55
N SER A 217 8.30 -9.75 9.80
CA SER A 217 7.38 -9.07 8.88
C SER A 217 8.09 -8.69 7.57
N ALA A 218 9.28 -8.09 7.66
CA ALA A 218 10.07 -7.71 6.49
C ALA A 218 10.49 -8.93 5.65
N ALA A 219 11.00 -9.98 6.29
CA ALA A 219 11.35 -11.23 5.62
C ALA A 219 10.14 -11.91 4.97
N ARG A 220 8.98 -11.87 5.63
CA ARG A 220 7.73 -12.40 5.06
C ARG A 220 7.28 -11.62 3.83
N TYR A 221 7.49 -10.30 3.79
CA TYR A 221 7.23 -9.52 2.60
C TYR A 221 8.08 -9.99 1.42
N SER A 222 9.39 -10.19 1.64
CA SER A 222 10.31 -10.76 0.65
C SER A 222 9.83 -12.11 0.13
N LEU A 223 9.44 -13.01 1.05
CA LEU A 223 8.91 -14.34 0.71
C LEU A 223 7.63 -14.26 -0.14
N ASN A 224 6.64 -13.49 0.31
CA ASN A 224 5.32 -13.44 -0.32
C ASN A 224 5.34 -12.78 -1.70
N ASN A 225 6.22 -11.79 -1.89
CA ASN A 225 6.35 -11.06 -3.15
C ASN A 225 7.50 -11.58 -4.04
N ASN A 226 8.25 -12.58 -3.57
CA ASN A 226 9.42 -13.12 -4.26
C ASN A 226 10.44 -12.03 -4.63
N VAL A 227 10.70 -11.11 -3.70
CA VAL A 227 11.61 -9.97 -3.88
C VAL A 227 12.75 -10.04 -2.87
N ASP A 228 13.99 -9.86 -3.35
CA ASP A 228 15.21 -9.82 -2.54
C ASP A 228 15.23 -10.88 -1.42
N LEU A 229 15.11 -12.15 -1.84
CA LEU A 229 15.06 -13.30 -0.92
C LEU A 229 16.33 -13.42 -0.08
N GLU A 230 17.47 -12.95 -0.59
CA GLU A 230 18.72 -12.91 0.16
C GLU A 230 18.64 -11.94 1.34
N GLN A 231 18.09 -10.73 1.14
CA GLN A 231 17.86 -9.81 2.24
C GLN A 231 16.78 -10.34 3.20
N GLY A 232 15.72 -10.96 2.67
CA GLY A 232 14.72 -11.65 3.48
C GLY A 232 15.34 -12.72 4.40
N LEU A 233 16.29 -13.50 3.87
CA LEU A 233 17.04 -14.50 4.64
C LEU A 233 17.89 -13.85 5.74
N LYS A 234 18.59 -12.75 5.43
CA LYS A 234 19.35 -12.01 6.45
C LYS A 234 18.46 -11.49 7.57
N TRP A 235 17.30 -10.92 7.24
CA TRP A 235 16.36 -10.44 8.25
C TRP A 235 15.80 -11.56 9.11
N ILE A 236 15.41 -12.69 8.51
CA ILE A 236 14.86 -13.79 9.31
C ILE A 236 15.92 -14.42 10.22
N ASP A 237 17.18 -14.44 9.79
CA ASP A 237 18.30 -14.86 10.63
C ASP A 237 18.54 -13.89 11.80
N GLN A 238 18.38 -12.58 11.59
CA GLN A 238 18.41 -11.60 12.67
C GLN A 238 17.26 -11.79 13.67
N ALA A 239 16.05 -12.12 13.20
CA ALA A 239 14.92 -12.44 14.07
C ALA A 239 15.22 -13.68 14.95
N LEU A 240 15.77 -14.73 14.34
CA LEU A 240 16.13 -15.98 15.03
C LEU A 240 17.29 -15.80 16.01
N ALA A 241 18.21 -14.86 15.77
CA ALA A 241 19.25 -14.52 16.74
C ALA A 241 18.67 -13.90 18.03
N GLN A 242 17.55 -13.17 17.95
CA GLN A 242 16.84 -12.61 19.10
C GLN A 242 15.93 -13.63 19.80
N GLY A 243 15.39 -14.61 19.06
CA GLY A 243 14.52 -15.66 19.56
C GLY A 243 14.68 -16.96 18.78
N PRO A 244 15.67 -17.81 19.13
CA PRO A 244 16.04 -19.00 18.35
C PRO A 244 14.91 -20.03 18.16
N ASN A 245 13.99 -20.09 19.10
CA ASN A 245 12.88 -21.05 19.11
C ASN A 245 11.58 -20.48 18.51
N ASN A 246 11.64 -19.36 17.79
CA ASN A 246 10.46 -18.78 17.15
C ASN A 246 10.07 -19.59 15.90
N PHE A 247 9.12 -20.51 16.07
CA PHE A 247 8.69 -21.40 14.99
C PHE A 247 8.07 -20.66 13.80
N ASN A 248 7.42 -19.52 14.04
CA ASN A 248 6.92 -18.66 12.97
C ASN A 248 8.06 -18.08 12.12
N ALA A 249 9.17 -17.69 12.75
CA ALA A 249 10.36 -17.23 12.05
C ALA A 249 11.02 -18.38 11.25
N LEU A 250 11.10 -19.58 11.82
CA LEU A 250 11.60 -20.77 11.13
C LEU A 250 10.74 -21.13 9.90
N ASN A 251 9.41 -21.00 10.00
CA ASN A 251 8.52 -21.20 8.87
C ASN A 251 8.79 -20.19 7.73
N VAL A 252 8.97 -18.91 8.05
CA VAL A 252 9.36 -17.90 7.04
C VAL A 252 10.71 -18.24 6.41
N LYS A 253 11.70 -18.63 7.22
CA LYS A 253 13.01 -19.05 6.71
C LYS A 253 12.93 -20.28 5.80
N SER A 254 12.12 -21.27 6.18
CA SER A 254 11.84 -22.48 5.38
C SER A 254 11.24 -22.11 4.01
N GLY A 255 10.27 -21.19 3.99
CA GLY A 255 9.69 -20.67 2.76
C GLY A 255 10.73 -19.96 1.87
N ILE A 256 11.56 -19.10 2.46
CA ILE A 256 12.63 -18.38 1.74
C ILE A 256 13.63 -19.37 1.15
N LEU A 257 14.14 -20.31 1.94
CA LEU A 257 15.06 -21.35 1.48
C LEU A 257 14.46 -22.17 0.33
N THR A 258 13.17 -22.52 0.41
CA THR A 258 12.48 -23.22 -0.66
C THR A 258 12.44 -22.41 -1.95
N LYS A 259 12.10 -21.11 -1.87
CA LYS A 259 12.11 -20.20 -3.04
C LYS A 259 13.51 -19.96 -3.60
N MET A 260 14.55 -20.07 -2.77
CA MET A 260 15.96 -20.02 -3.15
C MET A 260 16.51 -21.36 -3.69
N GLY A 261 15.67 -22.39 -3.89
CA GLY A 261 16.10 -23.68 -4.43
C GLY A 261 16.81 -24.58 -3.41
N LYS A 262 16.61 -24.35 -2.11
CA LYS A 262 17.21 -25.13 -1.00
C LYS A 262 16.17 -25.88 -0.15
N PRO A 263 15.27 -26.68 -0.75
CA PRO A 263 14.18 -27.33 -0.03
C PRO A 263 14.67 -28.39 0.99
N ALA A 264 15.78 -29.08 0.73
CA ALA A 264 16.33 -30.08 1.65
C ALA A 264 16.85 -29.44 2.96
N GLU A 265 17.47 -28.25 2.86
CA GLU A 265 17.91 -27.48 4.03
C GLU A 265 16.71 -26.99 4.84
N ALA A 266 15.68 -26.48 4.15
CA ALA A 266 14.43 -26.05 4.75
C ALA A 266 13.73 -27.18 5.50
N GLU A 267 13.70 -28.38 4.92
CA GLU A 267 13.08 -29.55 5.52
C GLU A 267 13.84 -30.05 6.75
N LYS A 268 15.16 -30.19 6.65
CA LYS A 268 16.00 -30.58 7.79
C LYS A 268 15.80 -29.64 8.97
N MET A 269 15.85 -28.33 8.71
CA MET A 269 15.63 -27.31 9.73
C MET A 269 14.27 -27.44 10.42
N MET A 270 13.20 -27.64 9.65
CA MET A 270 11.86 -27.76 10.23
C MET A 270 11.70 -29.07 11.01
N LYS A 271 12.29 -30.19 10.54
CA LYS A 271 12.31 -31.46 11.28
C LYS A 271 13.03 -31.31 12.62
N ASP A 272 14.19 -30.64 12.65
CA ASP A 272 14.94 -30.36 13.88
C ASP A 272 14.12 -29.47 14.84
N ALA A 273 13.44 -28.45 14.32
CA ALA A 273 12.63 -27.50 15.10
C ALA A 273 11.38 -28.12 15.75
N VAL A 274 10.78 -29.11 15.09
CA VAL A 274 9.52 -29.70 15.55
C VAL A 274 9.66 -30.43 16.89
N ALA A 275 10.84 -30.90 17.27
CA ALA A 275 11.05 -31.53 18.57
C ALA A 275 10.66 -30.62 19.75
N GLN A 276 10.85 -29.29 19.61
CA GLN A 276 10.60 -28.29 20.65
C GLN A 276 9.37 -27.42 20.38
N ALA A 277 8.76 -27.52 19.19
CA ALA A 277 7.60 -26.72 18.80
C ALA A 277 6.33 -27.10 19.58
N SER A 278 5.39 -26.16 19.76
CA SER A 278 4.08 -26.49 20.35
C SER A 278 3.22 -27.33 19.39
N GLU A 279 2.18 -27.99 19.88
CA GLU A 279 1.21 -28.70 19.04
C GLU A 279 0.65 -27.79 17.94
N ASN A 280 0.30 -26.55 18.31
CA ASN A 280 -0.30 -25.58 17.40
C ASN A 280 0.67 -25.10 16.32
N ASP A 281 1.95 -24.94 16.67
CA ASP A 281 3.00 -24.55 15.73
C ASP A 281 3.18 -25.60 14.63
N VAL A 282 3.34 -26.87 15.04
CA VAL A 282 3.46 -28.00 14.11
C VAL A 282 2.22 -28.09 13.23
N ASN A 283 1.02 -27.94 13.83
CA ASN A 283 -0.24 -27.99 13.09
C ASN A 283 -0.32 -26.88 12.04
N THR A 284 0.00 -25.63 12.41
CA THR A 284 -0.03 -24.47 11.52
C THR A 284 0.91 -24.64 10.33
N TYR A 285 2.11 -25.17 10.58
CA TYR A 285 3.06 -25.44 9.51
C TYR A 285 2.62 -26.58 8.58
N ALA A 286 2.07 -27.67 9.13
CA ALA A 286 1.51 -28.75 8.33
C ALA A 286 0.37 -28.25 7.42
N TYR A 287 -0.54 -27.39 7.91
CA TYR A 287 -1.56 -26.75 7.07
C TYR A 287 -0.97 -25.82 6.00
N THR A 288 0.12 -25.10 6.33
CA THR A 288 0.83 -24.28 5.34
C THR A 288 1.37 -25.15 4.19
N LEU A 289 1.93 -26.33 4.51
CA LEU A 289 2.40 -27.29 3.52
C LEU A 289 1.24 -27.85 2.68
N MET A 290 0.09 -28.19 3.29
CA MET A 290 -1.10 -28.62 2.54
C MET A 290 -1.58 -27.56 1.56
N GLY A 291 -1.67 -26.29 2.00
CA GLY A 291 -2.08 -25.18 1.13
C GLY A 291 -1.13 -24.95 -0.05
N GLN A 292 0.12 -25.38 0.07
CA GLN A 292 1.12 -25.38 -1.01
C GLN A 292 1.07 -26.66 -1.88
N GLY A 293 0.13 -27.57 -1.63
CA GLY A 293 0.03 -28.86 -2.32
C GLY A 293 1.05 -29.91 -1.85
N GLN A 294 1.85 -29.63 -0.81
CA GLN A 294 2.85 -30.55 -0.26
C GLN A 294 2.22 -31.52 0.75
N ASN A 295 1.19 -32.25 0.31
CA ASN A 295 0.35 -33.09 1.17
C ASN A 295 1.13 -34.19 1.90
N ASP A 296 2.10 -34.83 1.22
CA ASP A 296 2.92 -35.87 1.84
C ASP A 296 3.73 -35.33 3.02
N LYS A 297 4.37 -34.17 2.84
CA LYS A 297 5.13 -33.52 3.90
C LYS A 297 4.22 -33.04 5.02
N ALA A 298 3.06 -32.49 4.70
CA ALA A 298 2.09 -32.11 5.72
C ALA A 298 1.69 -33.30 6.59
N ILE A 299 1.43 -34.47 5.98
CA ILE A 299 1.12 -35.71 6.69
C ILE A 299 2.28 -36.14 7.59
N GLU A 300 3.55 -36.02 7.17
CA GLU A 300 4.70 -36.30 8.05
C GLU A 300 4.68 -35.43 9.32
N PHE A 301 4.36 -34.14 9.17
CA PHE A 301 4.28 -33.22 10.31
C PHE A 301 3.04 -33.47 11.18
N PHE A 302 1.88 -33.78 10.61
CA PHE A 302 0.71 -34.19 11.40
C PHE A 302 0.95 -35.50 12.15
N LEU A 303 1.61 -36.49 11.52
CA LEU A 303 2.01 -37.73 12.16
C LEU A 303 2.91 -37.43 13.36
N THR A 304 3.93 -36.60 13.17
CA THR A 304 4.81 -36.15 14.26
C THR A 304 4.01 -35.46 15.37
N ASN A 305 2.99 -34.66 15.03
CA ASN A 305 2.11 -34.01 16.00
C ASN A 305 1.31 -35.04 16.82
N THR A 306 0.73 -36.06 16.17
CA THR A 306 0.00 -37.14 16.86
C THR A 306 0.91 -38.01 17.74
N GLN A 307 2.18 -38.19 17.36
CA GLN A 307 3.15 -38.93 18.17
C GLN A 307 3.53 -38.16 19.44
N ARG A 308 3.70 -36.84 19.34
CA ARG A 308 4.05 -35.97 20.47
C ARG A 308 2.86 -35.67 21.38
N PHE A 309 1.67 -35.57 20.80
CA PHE A 309 0.42 -35.25 21.50
C PHE A 309 -0.65 -36.34 21.27
N PRO A 310 -0.42 -37.60 21.70
CA PRO A 310 -1.27 -38.74 21.36
C PRO A 310 -2.70 -38.67 21.92
N LYS A 311 -2.94 -37.77 22.90
CA LYS A 311 -4.25 -37.51 23.50
C LYS A 311 -4.94 -36.27 22.92
N SER A 312 -4.33 -35.56 21.97
CA SER A 312 -4.98 -34.42 21.32
C SER A 312 -5.92 -34.89 20.23
N ALA A 313 -7.22 -34.75 20.44
CA ALA A 313 -8.21 -35.03 19.41
C ALA A 313 -8.00 -34.15 18.17
N ASN A 314 -7.60 -32.89 18.36
CA ASN A 314 -7.34 -31.95 17.27
C ASN A 314 -6.15 -32.39 16.39
N ALA A 315 -5.08 -32.93 16.98
CA ALA A 315 -3.95 -33.46 16.21
C ALA A 315 -4.36 -34.66 15.34
N TRP A 316 -5.19 -35.56 15.87
CA TRP A 316 -5.72 -36.70 15.11
C TRP A 316 -6.73 -36.29 14.03
N ASP A 317 -7.56 -35.28 14.30
CA ASP A 317 -8.47 -34.68 13.31
C ASP A 317 -7.69 -34.07 12.14
N SER A 318 -6.66 -33.27 12.45
CA SER A 318 -5.81 -32.63 11.45
C SER A 318 -5.02 -33.65 10.61
N LEU A 319 -4.55 -34.75 11.22
CA LEU A 319 -3.96 -35.87 10.47
C LEU A 319 -4.99 -36.51 9.52
N GLY A 320 -6.24 -36.66 9.97
CA GLY A 320 -7.35 -37.14 9.14
C GLY A 320 -7.60 -36.26 7.93
N GLU A 321 -7.58 -34.93 8.10
CA GLU A 321 -7.71 -33.96 7.01
C GLU A 321 -6.55 -34.04 6.01
N GLY A 322 -5.32 -34.23 6.52
CA GLY A 322 -4.14 -34.48 5.70
C GLY A 322 -4.32 -35.70 4.77
N TYR A 323 -4.70 -36.85 5.35
CA TYR A 323 -4.98 -38.06 4.56
C TYR A 323 -6.16 -37.89 3.60
N ALA A 324 -7.26 -37.25 4.05
CA ALA A 324 -8.43 -36.99 3.22
C ALA A 324 -8.07 -36.14 1.99
N THR A 325 -7.24 -35.11 2.18
CA THR A 325 -6.79 -34.20 1.11
C THR A 325 -5.88 -34.91 0.11
N LYS A 326 -5.07 -35.88 0.58
CA LYS A 326 -4.28 -36.76 -0.28
C LYS A 326 -5.12 -37.82 -1.02
N GLY A 327 -6.36 -38.05 -0.59
CA GLY A 327 -7.23 -39.12 -1.11
C GLY A 327 -7.02 -40.48 -0.42
N ASP A 328 -6.25 -40.53 0.67
CA ASP A 328 -6.07 -41.74 1.48
C ASP A 328 -7.24 -41.90 2.45
N LYS A 329 -8.35 -42.41 1.91
CA LYS A 329 -9.61 -42.58 2.63
C LYS A 329 -9.46 -43.47 3.87
N ASP A 330 -8.68 -44.54 3.78
CA ASP A 330 -8.57 -45.54 4.84
C ASP A 330 -7.86 -44.96 6.07
N ASN A 331 -6.74 -44.24 5.87
CA ASN A 331 -6.03 -43.63 6.98
C ASN A 331 -6.73 -42.37 7.50
N ALA A 332 -7.49 -41.66 6.65
CA ALA A 332 -8.36 -40.58 7.09
C ALA A 332 -9.44 -41.09 8.07
N ILE A 333 -10.17 -42.15 7.70
CA ILE A 333 -11.20 -42.76 8.56
C ILE A 333 -10.61 -43.19 9.92
N LYS A 334 -9.44 -43.86 9.91
CA LYS A 334 -8.77 -44.27 11.15
C LYS A 334 -8.46 -43.08 12.06
N SER A 335 -7.95 -41.99 11.47
CA SER A 335 -7.55 -40.78 12.20
C SER A 335 -8.76 -40.04 12.79
N PHE A 336 -9.84 -39.86 12.02
CA PHE A 336 -11.07 -39.25 12.53
C PHE A 336 -11.75 -40.08 13.61
N LYS A 337 -11.81 -41.42 13.46
CA LYS A 337 -12.33 -42.30 14.53
C LYS A 337 -11.47 -42.20 15.79
N LYS A 338 -10.15 -42.08 15.63
CA LYS A 338 -9.24 -41.86 16.77
C LYS A 338 -9.49 -40.52 17.44
N SER A 339 -9.66 -39.43 16.68
CA SER A 339 -10.07 -38.12 17.21
C SER A 339 -11.36 -38.21 18.04
N LEU A 340 -12.42 -38.80 17.48
CA LEU A 340 -13.71 -38.96 18.17
C LEU A 340 -13.62 -39.77 19.48
N SER A 341 -12.75 -40.78 19.52
CA SER A 341 -12.52 -41.58 20.74
C SER A 341 -11.89 -40.81 21.90
N LEU A 342 -11.35 -39.61 21.63
CA LEU A 342 -10.68 -38.76 22.62
C LEU A 342 -11.58 -37.65 23.18
N ASN A 343 -12.90 -37.75 22.96
CA ASN A 343 -13.89 -36.75 23.40
C ASN A 343 -13.57 -35.31 22.96
N PRO A 344 -13.50 -35.05 21.63
CA PRO A 344 -13.14 -33.74 21.11
C PRO A 344 -14.14 -32.64 21.49
N PRO A 345 -13.71 -31.37 21.49
CA PRO A 345 -14.63 -30.23 21.53
C PRO A 345 -15.57 -30.25 20.32
N ALA A 346 -16.71 -29.56 20.45
CA ALA A 346 -17.81 -29.66 19.48
C ALA A 346 -17.41 -29.37 18.02
N ASN A 347 -16.50 -28.42 17.79
CA ASN A 347 -16.00 -28.08 16.46
C ASN A 347 -15.18 -29.21 15.84
N VAL A 348 -14.25 -29.80 16.60
CA VAL A 348 -13.41 -30.93 16.14
C VAL A 348 -14.27 -32.18 15.92
N LYS A 349 -15.23 -32.43 16.82
CA LYS A 349 -16.21 -33.51 16.67
C LYS A 349 -17.00 -33.37 15.37
N ALA A 350 -17.55 -32.19 15.12
CA ALA A 350 -18.35 -31.92 13.92
C ALA A 350 -17.54 -32.11 12.63
N ASN A 351 -16.26 -31.71 12.63
CA ASN A 351 -15.37 -31.90 11.48
C ASN A 351 -15.11 -33.38 11.19
N SER A 352 -14.68 -34.14 12.21
CA SER A 352 -14.47 -35.59 12.10
C SER A 352 -15.73 -36.32 11.61
N GLU A 353 -16.91 -36.02 12.18
CA GLU A 353 -18.18 -36.64 11.76
C GLU A 353 -18.57 -36.28 10.32
N LYS A 354 -18.33 -35.04 9.89
CA LYS A 354 -18.57 -34.61 8.52
C LYS A 354 -17.78 -35.46 7.53
N PHE A 355 -16.48 -35.63 7.73
CA PHE A 355 -15.65 -36.46 6.85
C PHE A 355 -16.04 -37.94 6.90
N LEU A 356 -16.30 -38.49 8.09
CA LEU A 356 -16.73 -39.88 8.21
C LEU A 356 -18.05 -40.15 7.48
N LYS A 357 -19.02 -39.24 7.54
CA LYS A 357 -20.28 -39.32 6.76
C LYS A 357 -20.01 -39.27 5.26
N GLN A 358 -19.18 -38.33 4.80
CA GLN A 358 -18.77 -38.24 3.39
C GLN A 358 -18.10 -39.53 2.90
N PHE A 359 -17.39 -40.22 3.78
CA PHE A 359 -16.74 -41.49 3.49
C PHE A 359 -17.63 -42.73 3.69
N GLY A 360 -18.86 -42.59 4.17
CA GLY A 360 -19.78 -43.70 4.46
C GLY A 360 -19.32 -44.56 5.65
N ALA A 361 -18.62 -43.97 6.62
CA ALA A 361 -17.99 -44.66 7.74
C ALA A 361 -18.73 -44.51 9.08
N ILE A 362 -19.80 -43.69 9.12
CA ILE A 362 -20.81 -43.54 10.18
C ILE A 362 -22.16 -43.13 9.59
#